data_AF-A0A965ANY6-F1
#
_entry.id   AF-A0A965ANY6-F1
#
_cell.length_a   1.000
_cell.length_b   1.000
_cell.length_c   1.000
_cell.angle_alpha   90.00
_cell.angle_beta   90.00
_cell.angle_gamma   90.00
#
_symmetry.space_group_name_H-M   'P 1'
#
loop_
_entity.id
_entity.type
_entity.pdbx_description
1 polymer ?
#
loop_
_entity_poly.entity_id
_entity_poly.type
_entity_poly.pdbx_seq_one_letter_code
_entity_poly.pdbx_strand_id
1 'polypeptide(L)'
;MSFDKAPLVRPFAGMRPAPGRADEIAAPPYDVVSTDEARAAAEGKPLCFFHVSRAEIDLPPGTDPYADEVYETAASNLKSFENAGALVRDAAPCFYVYRITADGKSQTGVAVS
;
A
#
# COMPACT_ATOMS: atom_id res chain seq x y z
N MET A 1 -14.82 38.59 -8.21
CA MET A 1 -15.29 37.34 -7.59
C MET A 1 -14.10 36.67 -6.95
N SER A 2 -14.04 36.65 -5.60
CA SER A 2 -13.00 35.91 -4.88
C SER A 2 -13.49 34.48 -4.68
N PHE A 3 -12.70 33.50 -5.12
CA PHE A 3 -12.94 32.08 -4.85
C PHE A 3 -12.29 31.73 -3.50
N ASP A 4 -12.81 32.29 -2.40
CA ASP A 4 -12.41 31.98 -1.02
C ASP A 4 -13.00 30.66 -0.52
N LYS A 5 -13.01 29.63 -1.38
CA LYS A 5 -13.48 28.30 -1.02
C LYS A 5 -12.34 27.32 -1.14
N ALA A 6 -12.08 26.57 -0.05
CA ALA A 6 -11.14 25.48 -0.06
C ALA A 6 -11.40 24.57 -1.28
N PRO A 7 -10.35 24.15 -2.00
CA PRO A 7 -10.54 23.35 -3.21
C PRO A 7 -11.20 22.02 -2.84
N LEU A 8 -12.15 21.58 -3.68
CA LEU A 8 -12.89 20.32 -3.51
C LEU A 8 -11.95 19.11 -3.48
N VAL A 9 -10.82 19.19 -4.19
CA VAL A 9 -9.78 18.16 -4.23
C VAL A 9 -8.42 18.83 -4.05
N ARG A 10 -7.58 18.27 -3.18
CA ARG A 10 -6.20 18.74 -2.95
C ARG A 10 -5.21 17.74 -3.54
N PRO A 11 -4.17 18.19 -4.25
CA PRO A 11 -3.07 17.31 -4.63
C PRO A 11 -2.27 16.92 -3.38
N PHE A 12 -1.61 15.77 -3.42
CA PHE A 12 -0.78 15.29 -2.32
C PHE A 12 0.48 14.61 -2.86
N ALA A 13 1.52 14.53 -2.02
CA ALA A 13 2.74 13.79 -2.34
C ALA A 13 2.51 12.31 -1.99
N GLY A 14 2.00 11.58 -2.97
CA GLY A 14 1.66 10.17 -2.87
C GLY A 14 2.90 9.29 -2.75
N MET A 15 2.73 8.18 -2.03
CA MET A 15 3.70 7.10 -1.93
C MET A 15 3.25 5.98 -2.87
N ARG A 16 4.16 5.55 -3.74
CA ARG A 16 3.85 4.59 -4.81
C ARG A 16 5.02 3.65 -5.05
N PRO A 17 4.80 2.49 -5.69
CA PRO A 17 5.90 1.68 -6.21
C PRO A 17 6.83 2.48 -7.10
N ALA A 18 8.13 2.23 -7.00
CA ALA A 18 9.09 2.70 -7.98
C ALA A 18 8.77 2.10 -9.36
N PRO A 19 9.15 2.79 -10.45
CA PRO A 19 8.90 2.29 -11.81
C PRO A 19 9.38 0.84 -11.99
N GLY A 20 8.51 -0.03 -12.49
CA GLY A 20 8.82 -1.44 -12.74
C GLY A 20 8.71 -2.38 -11.53
N ARG A 21 8.39 -1.89 -10.34
CA ARG A 21 8.32 -2.72 -9.10
C ARG A 21 6.91 -3.01 -8.59
N ALA A 22 5.89 -2.56 -9.33
CA ALA A 22 4.50 -2.70 -8.90
C ALA A 22 4.10 -4.16 -8.64
N ASP A 23 4.53 -5.09 -9.50
CA ASP A 23 4.18 -6.51 -9.39
C ASP A 23 4.87 -7.22 -8.20
N GLU A 24 6.03 -6.71 -7.76
CA GLU A 24 6.73 -7.22 -6.57
C GLU A 24 6.02 -6.80 -5.29
N ILE A 25 5.35 -5.65 -5.32
CA ILE A 25 4.71 -5.02 -4.17
C ILE A 25 3.24 -5.39 -4.05
N ALA A 26 2.51 -5.42 -5.15
CA ALA A 26 1.07 -5.59 -5.13
C ALA A 26 0.64 -6.85 -4.36
N ALA A 27 -0.31 -6.65 -3.44
CA ALA A 27 -0.96 -7.72 -2.70
C ALA A 27 -2.48 -7.54 -2.78
N PRO A 28 -3.27 -8.62 -2.68
CA PRO A 28 -4.72 -8.53 -2.50
C PRO A 28 -5.10 -7.65 -1.29
N PRO A 29 -6.34 -7.15 -1.24
CA PRO A 29 -6.87 -6.49 -0.05
C PRO A 29 -6.68 -7.33 1.21
N TYR A 30 -6.34 -6.69 2.33
CA TYR A 30 -5.98 -7.39 3.56
C TYR A 30 -7.17 -8.11 4.21
N ASP A 31 -8.40 -7.73 3.88
CA ASP A 31 -9.67 -8.24 4.43
C ASP A 31 -10.22 -9.46 3.66
N VAL A 32 -9.63 -9.81 2.51
CA VAL A 32 -10.06 -10.95 1.69
C VAL A 32 -9.17 -12.18 1.82
N VAL A 33 -8.21 -12.16 2.75
CA VAL A 33 -7.28 -13.28 3.01
C VAL A 33 -7.18 -13.58 4.50
N SER A 34 -6.88 -14.81 4.86
CA SER A 34 -6.46 -15.21 6.21
C SER A 34 -4.97 -14.94 6.44
N THR A 35 -4.52 -15.00 7.71
CA THR A 35 -3.09 -14.79 8.04
C THR A 35 -2.23 -15.87 7.41
N ASP A 36 -2.72 -17.11 7.36
CA ASP A 36 -1.98 -18.22 6.75
C ASP A 36 -1.90 -18.10 5.22
N GLU A 37 -2.97 -17.66 4.56
CA GLU A 37 -2.96 -17.36 3.12
C GLU A 37 -2.02 -16.18 2.81
N ALA A 38 -2.02 -15.14 3.63
CA ALA A 38 -1.10 -13.99 3.46
C ALA A 38 0.36 -14.41 3.63
N ARG A 39 0.67 -15.25 4.65
CA ARG A 39 2.01 -15.79 4.89
C ARG A 39 2.49 -16.63 3.71
N ALA A 40 1.65 -17.54 3.22
CA ALA A 40 1.98 -18.36 2.05
C ALA A 40 2.15 -17.52 0.77
N ALA A 41 1.32 -16.48 0.58
CA ALA A 41 1.41 -15.60 -0.58
C ALA A 41 2.69 -14.74 -0.58
N ALA A 42 3.20 -14.37 0.60
CA ALA A 42 4.40 -13.56 0.81
C ALA A 42 5.70 -14.38 0.86
N GLU A 43 5.64 -15.70 0.93
CA GLU A 43 6.82 -16.56 1.00
C GLU A 43 7.78 -16.32 -0.18
N GLY A 44 9.04 -16.04 0.14
CA GLY A 44 10.08 -15.73 -0.84
C GLY A 44 9.92 -14.39 -1.57
N LYS A 45 8.94 -13.55 -1.18
CA LYS A 45 8.65 -12.26 -1.82
C LYS A 45 8.85 -11.12 -0.81
N PRO A 46 10.10 -10.68 -0.56
CA PRO A 46 10.41 -9.71 0.50
C PRO A 46 9.77 -8.33 0.32
N LEU A 47 9.18 -8.04 -0.85
CA LEU A 47 8.52 -6.78 -1.16
C LEU A 47 7.00 -6.89 -1.21
N CYS A 48 6.43 -8.08 -0.99
CA CYS A 48 4.99 -8.28 -0.95
C CYS A 48 4.36 -7.35 0.10
N PHE A 49 3.36 -6.56 -0.28
CA PHE A 49 2.77 -5.57 0.62
C PHE A 49 2.05 -6.18 1.84
N PHE A 50 1.81 -7.49 1.87
CA PHE A 50 1.35 -8.17 3.09
C PHE A 50 2.32 -8.04 4.26
N HIS A 51 3.63 -7.88 4.02
CA HIS A 51 4.58 -7.54 5.10
C HIS A 51 4.22 -6.20 5.80
N VAL A 52 3.44 -5.32 5.15
CA VAL A 52 2.95 -4.07 5.73
C VAL A 52 1.49 -4.19 6.16
N SER A 53 0.60 -4.65 5.28
CA SER A 53 -0.85 -4.66 5.53
C SER A 53 -1.34 -5.85 6.36
N ARG A 54 -0.50 -6.87 6.55
CA ARG A 54 -0.71 -8.09 7.34
C ARG A 54 0.59 -8.48 8.06
N ALA A 55 1.20 -7.52 8.74
CA ALA A 55 2.54 -7.66 9.30
C ALA A 55 2.66 -8.78 10.36
N GLU A 56 1.54 -9.28 10.89
CA GLU A 56 1.55 -10.45 11.79
C GLU A 56 2.08 -11.72 11.11
N ILE A 57 2.19 -11.76 9.77
CA ILE A 57 2.80 -12.89 9.06
C ILE A 57 4.29 -13.05 9.36
N ASP A 58 4.97 -11.96 9.73
CA ASP A 58 6.40 -11.90 10.05
C ASP A 58 6.68 -12.17 11.55
N LEU A 59 5.63 -12.38 12.33
CA LEU A 59 5.68 -12.68 13.76
C LEU A 59 5.32 -14.15 14.02
N PRO A 60 5.59 -14.67 15.24
CA PRO A 60 5.26 -16.05 15.58
C PRO A 60 3.78 -16.39 15.28
N PRO A 61 3.49 -17.62 14.80
CA PRO A 61 2.12 -18.05 14.58
C PRO A 61 1.28 -17.92 15.86
N GLY A 62 0.09 -17.32 15.72
CA GLY A 62 -0.82 -17.06 16.84
C GLY A 62 -0.67 -15.68 17.50
N THR A 63 0.26 -14.84 17.06
CA THR A 63 0.27 -13.42 17.42
C THR A 63 -1.08 -12.77 17.08
N ASP A 64 -1.62 -12.00 18.03
CA ASP A 64 -2.81 -11.17 17.81
C ASP A 64 -2.53 -10.14 16.71
N PRO A 65 -3.27 -10.13 15.58
CA PRO A 65 -3.08 -9.17 14.50
C PRO A 65 -3.21 -7.70 14.92
N TYR A 66 -3.77 -7.43 16.10
CA TYR A 66 -3.96 -6.09 16.64
C TYR A 66 -2.97 -5.73 17.77
N ALA A 67 -1.99 -6.58 18.06
CA ALA A 67 -0.97 -6.28 19.06
C ALA A 67 -0.05 -5.13 18.60
N ASP A 68 0.47 -4.38 19.56
CA ASP A 68 1.38 -3.24 19.30
C ASP A 68 2.59 -3.66 18.44
N GLU A 69 3.15 -4.84 18.70
CA GLU A 69 4.28 -5.41 17.93
C GLU A 69 3.98 -5.59 16.43
N VAL A 70 2.71 -5.82 16.06
CA VAL A 70 2.30 -5.92 14.65
C VAL A 70 2.41 -4.56 13.97
N TYR A 71 1.96 -3.49 14.64
CA TYR A 71 2.05 -2.13 14.10
C TYR A 71 3.51 -1.65 14.01
N GLU A 72 4.33 -1.98 15.00
CA GLU A 72 5.77 -1.71 14.98
C GLU A 72 6.45 -2.43 13.81
N THR A 73 6.11 -3.70 13.59
CA THR A 73 6.60 -4.50 12.47
C THR A 73 6.16 -3.92 11.13
N ALA A 74 4.88 -3.56 10.99
CA ALA A 74 4.35 -2.92 9.78
C ALA A 74 5.08 -1.61 9.45
N ALA A 75 5.33 -0.76 10.46
CA ALA A 75 6.06 0.49 10.30
C ALA A 75 7.52 0.28 9.89
N SER A 76 8.19 -0.72 10.50
CA SER A 76 9.57 -1.10 10.15
C SER A 76 9.67 -1.62 8.71
N ASN A 77 8.72 -2.47 8.30
CA ASN A 77 8.66 -3.03 6.96
C ASN A 77 8.39 -1.94 5.91
N LEU A 78 7.45 -1.03 6.18
CA LEU A 78 7.18 0.11 5.29
C LEU A 78 8.43 0.98 5.10
N LYS A 79 9.14 1.30 6.19
CA LYS A 79 10.39 2.05 6.12
C LYS A 79 11.48 1.29 5.35
N SER A 80 11.52 -0.04 5.46
CA SER A 80 12.44 -0.88 4.70
C SER A 80 12.13 -0.83 3.19
N PHE A 81 10.86 -0.78 2.80
CA PHE A 81 10.46 -0.61 1.40
C PHE A 81 10.89 0.76 0.85
N GLU A 82 10.78 1.83 1.66
CA GLU A 82 11.28 3.16 1.29
C GLU A 82 12.81 3.16 1.15
N ASN A 83 13.54 2.62 2.13
CA ASN A 83 15.00 2.56 2.12
C ASN A 83 15.55 1.73 0.96
N ALA A 84 14.85 0.66 0.56
CA ALA A 84 15.18 -0.16 -0.59
C ALA A 84 14.79 0.46 -1.95
N GLY A 85 14.25 1.68 -1.95
CA GLY A 85 13.74 2.36 -3.14
C GLY A 85 12.60 1.59 -3.82
N ALA A 86 11.87 0.76 -3.07
CA ALA A 86 10.74 -0.01 -3.57
C ALA A 86 9.48 0.85 -3.57
N LEU A 87 9.28 1.60 -2.50
CA LEU A 87 8.30 2.68 -2.42
C LEU A 87 9.02 4.02 -2.51
N VAL A 88 8.48 4.91 -3.34
CA VAL A 88 8.97 6.27 -3.50
C VAL A 88 7.83 7.25 -3.27
N ARG A 89 8.17 8.37 -2.63
CA ARG A 89 7.25 9.50 -2.47
C ARG A 89 7.53 10.52 -3.56
N ASP A 90 6.48 11.01 -4.20
CA ASP A 90 6.64 12.05 -5.22
C ASP A 90 7.16 13.36 -4.59
N ALA A 91 8.05 14.04 -5.30
CA ALA A 91 8.75 15.23 -4.81
C ALA A 91 7.84 16.47 -4.65
N ALA A 92 6.68 16.47 -5.32
CA ALA A 92 5.70 17.54 -5.25
C ALA A 92 4.29 16.97 -5.18
N PRO A 93 3.32 17.70 -4.60
CA PRO A 93 1.93 17.31 -4.62
C PRO A 93 1.42 17.12 -6.06
N CYS A 94 0.81 15.96 -6.33
CA CYS A 94 0.29 15.58 -7.64
C CYS A 94 -1.17 15.13 -7.53
N PHE A 95 -1.88 15.14 -8.67
CA PHE A 95 -3.14 14.41 -8.80
C PHE A 95 -2.85 13.03 -9.39
N TYR A 96 -3.43 11.99 -8.79
CA TYR A 96 -3.25 10.61 -9.23
C TYR A 96 -4.50 10.13 -9.94
N VAL A 97 -4.33 9.68 -11.18
CA VAL A 97 -5.39 9.02 -11.94
C VAL A 97 -5.12 7.52 -11.91
N TYR A 98 -6.14 6.74 -11.56
CA TYR A 98 -6.06 5.29 -11.57
C TYR A 98 -7.13 4.70 -12.47
N ARG A 99 -6.92 3.47 -12.92
CA ARG A 99 -7.91 2.69 -13.66
C ARG A 99 -8.01 1.30 -13.08
N ILE A 100 -9.23 0.86 -12.81
CA ILE A 100 -9.53 -0.52 -12.48
C ILE A 100 -10.18 -1.15 -13.71
N THR A 101 -9.70 -2.32 -14.11
CA THR A 101 -10.30 -3.10 -15.20
C THR A 101 -10.65 -4.49 -14.68
N ALA A 102 -11.92 -4.85 -14.75
CA ALA A 102 -12.44 -6.15 -14.33
C ALA A 102 -13.60 -6.53 -15.27
N ASP A 103 -13.71 -7.81 -15.61
CA ASP A 103 -14.78 -8.37 -16.45
C ASP A 103 -15.05 -7.59 -17.76
N GLY A 104 -13.97 -7.16 -18.43
CA GLY A 104 -14.03 -6.40 -19.68
C GLY A 104 -14.51 -4.95 -19.53
N LYS A 105 -14.74 -4.46 -18.31
CA LYS A 105 -15.14 -3.07 -18.02
C LYS A 105 -13.99 -2.33 -17.36
N SER A 106 -13.80 -1.07 -17.75
CA SER A 106 -12.81 -0.18 -17.13
C SER A 106 -13.49 1.01 -16.47
N GLN A 107 -13.08 1.30 -15.24
CA GLN A 107 -13.43 2.53 -14.52
C GLN A 107 -12.16 3.33 -14.25
N THR A 108 -12.16 4.60 -14.62
CA THR A 108 -11.06 5.54 -14.34
C THR A 108 -11.50 6.49 -13.23
N GLY A 109 -10.65 6.67 -12.22
CA GLY A 109 -10.92 7.51 -11.06
C GLY A 109 -9.72 8.40 -10.72
N VAL A 110 -9.94 9.33 -9.79
CA VAL A 110 -8.91 10.20 -9.25
C VAL A 110 -8.75 9.87 -7.76
N ALA A 111 -7.52 9.68 -7.30
CA ALA A 111 -7.25 9.55 -5.87
C ALA A 111 -7.28 10.95 -5.22
N VAL A 112 -7.94 11.05 -4.07
CA VAL A 112 -8.16 12.30 -3.34
C VAL A 112 -7.67 12.15 -1.90
N SER A 113 -7.06 13.19 -1.35
CA SER A 113 -6.62 13.29 0.05
C SER A 113 -7.57 14.12 0.89
#